data_AF-A0A087CJ01-F1
#
_entry.id   AF-A0A087CJ01-F1
#
_cell.length_a   1.000
_cell.length_b   1.000
_cell.length_c   1.000
_cell.angle_alpha   90.00
_cell.angle_beta   90.00
_cell.angle_gamma   90.00
#
_symmetry.space_group_name_H-M   'P 1'
#
loop_
_entity.id
_entity.type
_entity.pdbx_description
1 polymer ?
#
loop_
_entity_poly.entity_id
_entity_poly.type
_entity_poly.pdbx_seq_one_letter_code
_entity_poly.pdbx_strand_id
1 'polypeptide(L)'
;MYDFFQRHRFIEGLCGWAVLMILVGVFAALVGGNVLFPIWRVPLFLNFFALGGFAYVNVTGEPADNRMGIADWLNRIQWINGLGLLLHGTIGFYARNGTRQIVPSLWRAPVGDVVITLGIYILLFTGATALAWIVKHNRNH
;
A
#
# COMPACT_ATOMS: atom_id res chain seq x y z
N MET A 1 21.02 5.82 8.29
CA MET A 1 19.90 6.71 7.90
C MET A 1 19.27 7.37 9.11
N TYR A 2 18.84 6.63 10.13
CA TYR A 2 18.28 7.20 11.36
C TYR A 2 19.19 8.26 12.02
N ASP A 3 20.44 7.93 12.34
CA ASP A 3 21.37 8.89 12.97
C ASP A 3 21.69 10.10 12.08
N PHE A 4 21.69 9.88 10.76
CA PHE A 4 21.88 10.95 9.77
C PHE A 4 20.70 11.91 9.78
N PHE A 5 19.46 11.41 9.79
CA PHE A 5 18.26 12.23 9.84
C PHE A 5 18.04 12.90 11.19
N GLN A 6 18.39 12.25 12.31
CA GLN A 6 18.41 12.89 13.63
C GLN A 6 19.35 14.10 13.68
N ARG A 7 20.52 14.00 13.03
CA ARG A 7 21.47 15.12 12.90
C ARG A 7 21.04 16.17 11.86
N HIS A 8 20.22 15.77 10.89
CA HIS A 8 19.77 16.62 9.78
C HIS A 8 18.26 16.60 9.61
N ARG A 9 17.54 17.05 10.65
CA ARG A 9 16.06 17.07 10.68
C ARG A 9 15.42 17.83 9.52
N PHE A 10 16.11 18.85 8.99
CA PHE A 10 15.64 19.57 7.79
C PHE A 10 15.60 18.66 6.55
N ILE A 11 16.61 17.80 6.37
CA ILE A 11 16.69 16.85 5.24
C ILE A 11 15.67 15.73 5.44
N GLU A 12 15.45 15.30 6.68
CA GLU A 12 14.35 14.37 7.03
C GLU A 12 13.00 14.94 6.58
N GLY A 13 12.73 16.21 6.93
CA GLY A 13 11.55 16.93 6.48
C GLY A 13 11.43 16.98 4.96
N LEU A 14 12.48 17.35 4.24
CA LEU A 14 12.48 17.41 2.77
C LEU A 14 12.21 16.03 2.13
N CYS A 15 12.83 14.97 2.64
CA CYS A 15 12.55 13.62 2.16
C CYS A 15 11.11 13.19 2.47
N GLY A 16 10.59 13.53 3.64
CA GLY A 16 9.20 13.26 4.01
C GLY A 16 8.22 13.98 3.09
N TRP A 17 8.50 15.25 2.78
CA TRP A 17 7.75 16.04 1.80
C TRP A 17 7.87 15.48 0.38
N ALA A 18 9.03 15.03 -0.05
CA ALA A 18 9.22 14.41 -1.37
C ALA A 18 8.41 13.11 -1.50
N VAL A 19 8.44 12.25 -0.49
CA VAL A 19 7.62 11.04 -0.43
C VAL A 19 6.14 11.41 -0.45
N LEU A 20 5.71 12.35 0.38
CA LEU A 20 4.33 12.83 0.39
C LEU A 20 3.91 13.40 -0.97
N MET A 21 4.75 14.18 -1.64
CA MET A 21 4.49 14.77 -2.96
C MET A 21 4.43 13.73 -4.07
N ILE A 22 5.25 12.68 -4.02
CA ILE A 22 5.15 11.53 -4.93
C ILE A 22 3.83 10.79 -4.68
N LEU A 23 3.48 10.55 -3.42
CA LEU A 23 2.23 9.88 -3.06
C LEU A 23 0.99 10.68 -3.48
N VAL A 24 1.00 12.00 -3.21
CA VAL A 24 -0.05 12.94 -3.63
C VAL A 24 -0.07 13.09 -5.15
N GLY A 25 1.08 13.13 -5.82
CA GLY A 25 1.19 13.22 -7.28
C GLY A 25 0.64 11.98 -7.98
N VAL A 26 0.93 10.79 -7.45
CA VAL A 26 0.30 9.53 -7.89
C VAL A 26 -1.21 9.61 -7.67
N PHE A 27 -1.67 10.03 -6.50
CA PHE A 27 -3.11 10.17 -6.22
C PHE A 27 -3.80 11.20 -7.14
N ALA A 28 -3.15 12.33 -7.41
CA ALA A 28 -3.66 13.39 -8.27
C ALA A 28 -3.69 12.97 -9.75
N ALA A 29 -2.68 12.25 -10.23
CA ALA A 29 -2.67 11.68 -11.58
C ALA A 29 -3.79 10.65 -11.79
N LEU A 30 -4.19 9.96 -10.72
CA LEU A 30 -5.28 8.99 -10.71
C LEU A 30 -6.67 9.65 -10.67
N VAL A 31 -6.79 10.79 -9.99
CA VAL A 31 -8.05 11.55 -9.85
C VAL A 31 -8.28 12.50 -11.03
N GLY A 32 -7.21 13.01 -11.66
CA GLY A 32 -7.24 14.03 -12.71
C GLY A 32 -7.53 13.49 -14.12
N GLY A 33 -7.56 12.18 -14.32
CA GLY A 33 -7.90 11.57 -15.60
C GLY A 33 -9.41 11.46 -15.82
N ASN A 34 -9.91 11.87 -16.99
CA ASN A 34 -11.31 11.63 -17.39
C ASN A 34 -11.65 10.14 -17.66
N VAL A 35 -10.72 9.23 -17.42
CA VAL A 35 -10.83 7.79 -17.71
C VAL A 35 -10.99 7.02 -16.40
N LEU A 36 -11.94 6.09 -16.36
CA LEU A 36 -12.14 5.17 -15.22
C LEU A 36 -10.83 4.44 -14.92
N PHE A 37 -10.39 4.50 -13.66
CA PHE A 37 -9.20 3.81 -13.25
C PHE A 37 -9.46 2.28 -13.19
N PRO A 38 -8.62 1.43 -13.80
CA PRO A 38 -8.87 -0.01 -13.80
C PRO A 38 -8.91 -0.55 -12.37
N ILE A 39 -10.04 -1.14 -12.00
CA ILE A 39 -10.39 -1.57 -10.64
C ILE A 39 -9.31 -2.52 -10.09
N TRP A 40 -8.83 -3.45 -10.92
CA TRP A 40 -7.81 -4.42 -10.55
C TRP A 40 -6.45 -3.82 -10.17
N ARG A 41 -6.18 -2.56 -10.52
CA ARG A 41 -4.92 -1.90 -10.15
C ARG A 41 -4.90 -1.45 -8.68
N VAL A 42 -6.07 -1.16 -8.10
CA VAL A 42 -6.20 -0.68 -6.72
C VAL A 42 -5.40 -1.50 -5.70
N PRO A 43 -5.49 -2.86 -5.64
CA PRO A 43 -4.69 -3.64 -4.69
C PRO A 43 -3.19 -3.38 -4.84
N LEU A 44 -2.67 -3.29 -6.07
CA LEU A 44 -1.24 -3.04 -6.32
C LEU A 44 -0.83 -1.66 -5.81
N PHE A 45 -1.62 -0.63 -6.10
CA PHE A 45 -1.33 0.74 -5.65
C PHE A 45 -1.41 0.88 -4.14
N LEU A 46 -2.41 0.27 -3.50
CA LEU A 46 -2.56 0.28 -2.06
C LEU A 46 -1.33 -0.33 -1.37
N ASN A 47 -0.82 -1.45 -1.90
CA ASN A 47 0.38 -2.09 -1.39
C ASN A 47 1.61 -1.22 -1.62
N PHE A 48 1.81 -0.68 -2.82
CA PHE A 48 2.94 0.23 -3.10
C PHE A 48 2.94 1.46 -2.18
N PHE A 49 1.78 2.09 -2.02
CA PHE A 49 1.60 3.26 -1.17
C PHE A 49 1.92 2.94 0.29
N ALA A 50 1.27 1.91 0.83
CA ALA A 50 1.42 1.56 2.24
C ALA A 50 2.82 1.04 2.55
N LEU A 51 3.38 0.17 1.69
CA LEU A 51 4.73 -0.35 1.86
C LEU A 51 5.79 0.75 1.74
N GLY A 52 5.67 1.63 0.74
CA GLY A 52 6.60 2.75 0.58
C GLY A 52 6.57 3.69 1.78
N GLY A 53 5.36 4.05 2.26
CA GLY A 53 5.18 4.90 3.44
C GLY A 53 5.73 4.26 4.71
N PHE A 54 5.36 3.01 5.00
CA PHE A 54 5.91 2.28 6.15
C PHE A 54 7.43 2.10 6.03
N ALA A 55 7.99 1.96 4.83
CA ALA A 55 9.40 1.62 4.65
C ALA A 55 10.25 2.85 4.91
N TYR A 56 9.76 3.99 4.43
CA TYR A 56 10.29 5.28 4.79
C TYR A 56 10.29 5.46 6.32
N VAL A 57 9.13 5.34 6.99
CA VAL A 57 9.02 5.51 8.45
C VAL A 57 9.92 4.53 9.21
N ASN A 58 9.98 3.26 8.80
CA ASN A 58 10.82 2.24 9.44
C ASN A 58 12.33 2.53 9.28
N VAL A 59 12.74 3.17 8.17
CA VAL A 59 14.15 3.50 7.91
C VAL A 59 14.58 4.81 8.55
N THR A 60 13.68 5.80 8.60
CA THR A 60 13.99 7.17 9.06
C THR A 60 13.58 7.42 10.51
N GLY A 61 12.49 6.79 10.98
CA GLY A 61 11.90 7.02 12.30
C GLY A 61 12.36 6.06 13.40
N GLU A 62 12.96 4.91 13.05
CA GLU A 62 13.39 3.90 14.03
C GLU A 62 14.92 3.62 13.96
N PRO A 63 15.59 3.48 15.13
CA PRO A 63 16.95 2.97 15.23
C PRO A 63 17.05 1.55 14.62
N ALA A 64 18.21 1.18 14.08
CA ALA A 64 18.37 -0.04 13.27
C ALA A 64 17.93 -1.34 13.97
N ASP A 65 18.19 -1.38 15.27
CA ASP A 65 17.91 -2.42 16.23
C ASP A 65 16.41 -2.55 16.58
N ASN A 66 15.62 -1.50 16.36
CA ASN A 66 14.17 -1.50 16.58
C ASN A 66 13.36 -1.57 15.28
N ARG A 67 14.03 -1.72 14.13
CA ARG A 67 13.36 -1.79 12.83
C ARG A 67 12.57 -3.07 12.69
N MET A 68 11.41 -2.95 12.08
CA MET A 68 10.59 -4.10 11.73
C MET A 68 11.36 -5.10 10.86
N GLY A 69 11.25 -6.37 11.25
CA GLY A 69 11.78 -7.49 10.48
C GLY A 69 10.88 -7.84 9.29
N ILE A 70 11.42 -8.65 8.38
CA ILE A 70 10.72 -9.10 7.16
C ILE A 70 9.40 -9.83 7.49
N ALA A 71 9.35 -10.58 8.59
CA ALA A 71 8.13 -11.27 9.01
C ALA A 71 7.00 -10.27 9.39
N ASP A 72 7.34 -9.18 10.09
CA ASP A 72 6.36 -8.15 10.47
C ASP A 72 5.87 -7.39 9.24
N TRP A 73 6.77 -7.17 8.27
CA TRP A 73 6.45 -6.58 6.97
C TRP A 73 5.40 -7.39 6.22
N LEU A 74 5.58 -8.70 6.15
CA LEU A 74 4.66 -9.60 5.48
C LEU A 74 3.31 -9.68 6.19
N ASN A 75 3.29 -9.60 7.53
CA ASN A 75 2.06 -9.48 8.29
C ASN A 75 1.31 -8.18 7.97
N ARG A 76 2.00 -7.03 7.87
CA ARG A 76 1.36 -5.77 7.48
C ARG A 76 0.76 -5.82 6.08
N ILE A 77 1.43 -6.47 5.13
CA ILE A 77 0.88 -6.69 3.77
C ILE A 77 -0.48 -7.40 3.84
N GLN A 78 -0.62 -8.43 4.69
CA GLN A 78 -1.90 -9.13 4.86
C GLN A 78 -3.01 -8.19 5.36
N TRP A 79 -2.72 -7.39 6.40
CA TRP A 79 -3.68 -6.43 6.95
C TRP A 79 -4.06 -5.33 5.95
N ILE A 80 -3.09 -4.78 5.23
CA ILE A 80 -3.32 -3.78 4.17
C ILE A 80 -4.23 -4.36 3.09
N ASN A 81 -3.97 -5.60 2.65
CA ASN A 81 -4.81 -6.26 1.65
C ASN A 81 -6.21 -6.57 2.16
N GLY A 82 -6.36 -7.01 3.41
CA GLY A 82 -7.67 -7.27 4.02
C GLY A 82 -8.52 -6.00 4.13
N LEU A 83 -7.95 -4.92 4.66
CA LEU A 83 -8.62 -3.62 4.74
C LEU A 83 -8.90 -3.05 3.36
N GLY A 84 -7.95 -3.18 2.44
CA GLY A 84 -8.09 -2.77 1.04
C GLY A 84 -9.26 -3.47 0.36
N LEU A 85 -9.34 -4.80 0.49
CA LEU A 85 -10.43 -5.60 -0.08
C LEU A 85 -11.78 -5.21 0.52
N LEU A 86 -11.85 -5.00 1.85
CA LEU A 86 -13.07 -4.55 2.51
C LEU A 86 -13.56 -3.22 1.94
N LEU A 87 -12.69 -2.19 1.93
CA LEU A 87 -13.02 -0.85 1.44
C LEU A 87 -13.40 -0.86 -0.05
N HIS A 88 -12.66 -1.61 -0.85
CA HIS A 88 -12.88 -1.72 -2.29
C HIS A 88 -14.15 -2.52 -2.61
N GLY A 89 -14.48 -3.49 -1.76
CA GLY A 89 -15.74 -4.21 -1.78
C GLY A 89 -16.91 -3.30 -1.46
N THR A 90 -16.86 -2.57 -0.35
CA THR A 90 -18.05 -1.90 0.21
C THR A 90 -18.35 -0.53 -0.37
N ILE A 91 -17.33 0.30 -0.60
CA ILE A 91 -17.52 1.73 -0.88
C ILE A 91 -17.02 2.08 -2.29
N GLY A 92 -15.94 1.45 -2.74
CA GLY A 92 -15.18 1.94 -3.88
C GLY A 92 -14.46 3.25 -3.54
N PHE A 93 -13.97 3.97 -4.55
CA PHE A 93 -13.23 5.23 -4.34
C PHE A 93 -13.94 6.40 -5.00
N TYR A 94 -14.07 7.51 -4.27
CA TYR A 94 -14.75 8.73 -4.72
C TYR A 94 -13.75 9.87 -4.92
N ALA A 95 -14.08 10.76 -5.85
CA ALA A 95 -13.35 12.01 -6.05
C ALA A 95 -13.55 12.95 -4.87
N ARG A 96 -12.65 13.92 -4.74
CA ARG A 96 -12.55 14.89 -3.62
C ARG A 96 -13.86 15.62 -3.31
N ASN A 97 -14.74 15.77 -4.29
CA ASN A 97 -16.04 16.44 -4.18
C ASN A 97 -17.21 15.47 -3.88
N GLY A 98 -16.95 14.17 -3.68
CA GLY A 98 -17.94 13.16 -3.29
C GLY A 98 -18.97 12.78 -4.37
N THR A 99 -19.05 13.53 -5.46
CA THR A 99 -20.08 13.38 -6.49
C THR A 99 -19.70 12.41 -7.61
N ARG A 100 -18.41 12.16 -7.81
CA ARG A 100 -17.90 11.28 -8.88
C ARG A 100 -17.19 10.08 -8.29
N GLN A 101 -17.70 8.88 -8.59
CA GLN A 101 -16.99 7.63 -8.28
C GLN A 101 -15.81 7.47 -9.26
N ILE A 102 -14.60 7.34 -8.74
CA ILE A 102 -13.35 7.16 -9.52
C ILE A 102 -13.12 5.67 -9.78
N VAL A 103 -13.42 4.85 -8.77
CA VAL A 103 -13.36 3.39 -8.86
C VAL A 103 -14.68 2.84 -8.30
N PRO A 104 -15.46 2.10 -9.11
CA PRO A 104 -16.66 1.46 -8.63
C PRO A 104 -16.36 0.44 -7.53
N SER A 105 -17.29 0.29 -6.58
CA SER A 105 -17.27 -0.83 -5.64
C SER A 105 -17.27 -2.16 -6.40
N LEU A 106 -16.61 -3.20 -5.89
CA LEU A 106 -16.56 -4.51 -6.56
C LEU A 106 -17.95 -5.08 -6.89
N TRP A 107 -18.98 -4.84 -6.07
CA TRP A 107 -20.35 -5.30 -6.34
C TRP A 107 -21.03 -4.65 -7.56
N ARG A 108 -20.49 -3.52 -8.04
CA ARG A 108 -21.00 -2.77 -9.20
C ARG A 108 -20.09 -2.88 -10.41
N ALA A 109 -19.00 -3.63 -10.29
CA ALA A 109 -18.00 -3.80 -11.34
C ALA A 109 -18.37 -4.95 -12.29
N PRO A 110 -17.89 -4.93 -13.56
CA PRO A 110 -18.02 -6.08 -14.45
C PRO A 110 -17.39 -7.33 -13.85
N VAL A 111 -18.02 -8.49 -14.04
CA VAL A 111 -17.57 -9.77 -13.45
C VAL A 111 -16.11 -10.08 -13.78
N GLY A 112 -15.66 -9.80 -15.00
CA GLY A 112 -14.26 -9.98 -15.39
C GLY A 112 -13.28 -9.18 -14.53
N ASP A 113 -13.59 -7.91 -14.26
CA ASP A 113 -12.75 -7.04 -13.42
C ASP A 113 -12.77 -7.48 -11.96
N VAL A 114 -13.91 -7.97 -11.46
CA VAL A 114 -14.04 -8.53 -10.11
C VAL A 114 -13.14 -9.75 -9.95
N VAL A 115 -13.19 -10.69 -10.90
CA VAL A 115 -12.38 -11.92 -10.87
C VAL A 115 -10.88 -11.58 -10.86
N ILE A 116 -10.44 -10.68 -11.74
CA ILE A 116 -9.04 -10.25 -11.78
C ILE A 116 -8.63 -9.59 -10.46
N THR A 117 -9.47 -8.68 -9.94
CA THR A 117 -9.17 -7.96 -8.69
C THR A 117 -9.05 -8.91 -7.50
N LEU A 118 -9.98 -9.85 -7.36
CA LEU A 118 -9.95 -10.87 -6.32
C LEU A 118 -8.72 -11.79 -6.47
N GLY A 119 -8.39 -12.18 -7.71
CA GLY A 119 -7.18 -12.95 -8.00
C GLY A 119 -5.92 -12.25 -7.50
N ILE A 120 -5.79 -10.93 -7.71
CA ILE A 120 -4.66 -10.14 -7.22
C ILE A 120 -4.64 -10.10 -5.68
N TYR A 121 -5.78 -9.84 -5.02
CA TYR A 121 -5.83 -9.86 -3.55
C TYR A 121 -5.44 -11.23 -2.97
N ILE A 122 -5.92 -12.33 -3.57
CA ILE A 122 -5.58 -13.70 -3.16
C ILE A 122 -4.08 -13.96 -3.35
N LEU A 123 -3.51 -13.57 -4.49
CA LEU A 123 -2.08 -13.72 -4.75
C LEU A 123 -1.22 -12.95 -3.76
N LEU A 124 -1.59 -11.70 -3.46
CA LEU A 124 -0.86 -10.88 -2.48
C LEU A 124 -0.98 -11.44 -1.07
N PHE A 125 -2.15 -11.94 -0.69
CA PHE A 125 -2.39 -12.51 0.63
C PHE A 125 -1.66 -13.85 0.82
N THR A 126 -1.83 -14.77 -0.12
CA THR A 126 -1.20 -16.10 -0.07
C THR A 126 0.32 -16.00 -0.25
N GLY A 127 0.79 -15.12 -1.15
CA GLY A 127 2.21 -14.83 -1.33
C GLY A 127 2.85 -14.30 -0.05
N ALA A 128 2.24 -13.29 0.58
CA ALA A 128 2.76 -12.75 1.85
C ALA A 128 2.78 -13.80 2.96
N THR A 129 1.75 -14.64 3.04
CA THR A 129 1.66 -15.73 4.02
C THR A 129 2.74 -16.79 3.82
N ALA A 130 2.93 -17.25 2.58
CA ALA A 130 3.94 -18.23 2.23
C ALA A 130 5.35 -17.70 2.50
N LEU A 131 5.64 -16.46 2.09
CA LEU A 131 6.91 -15.79 2.37
C LEU A 131 7.14 -15.65 3.88
N ALA A 132 6.11 -15.30 4.66
CA ALA A 132 6.26 -15.12 6.11
C ALA A 132 6.59 -16.46 6.78
N TRP A 133 5.96 -17.54 6.32
CA TRP A 133 6.24 -18.89 6.77
C TRP A 133 7.68 -19.30 6.44
N ILE A 134 8.14 -19.10 5.19
CA ILE A 134 9.52 -19.42 4.76
C ILE A 134 10.53 -18.66 5.61
N VAL A 135 10.32 -17.35 5.80
CA VAL A 135 11.22 -16.49 6.58
C VAL A 135 11.27 -16.95 8.04
N LYS A 136 10.13 -17.30 8.64
CA LYS A 136 10.07 -17.80 10.01
C LYS A 136 10.75 -19.16 10.16
N HIS A 137 10.55 -20.06 9.20
CA HIS A 137 11.12 -21.40 9.21
C HIS A 137 12.65 -21.38 9.06
N ASN A 138 13.17 -20.58 8.13
CA ASN A 138 14.61 -20.45 7.89
C ASN A 138 15.36 -19.68 8.98
N ARG A 139 14.65 -19.00 9.89
CA ARG A 139 15.28 -18.30 11.03
C ARG A 139 15.49 -19.21 12.24
N ASN A 140 14.84 -20.37 12.25
CA ASN A 140 14.89 -21.37 13.33
C ASN A 140 15.83 -22.55 13.01
N HIS A 141 16.51 -22.50 11.86
CA HIS A 141 17.54 -23.43 11.41
C HIS A 141 18.86 -22.66 11.24
#